data_AF-A0ABD2U222-F1
#
_entry.id   AF-A0ABD2U222-F1
#
_cell.length_a   1.000
_cell.length_b   1.000
_cell.length_c   1.000
_cell.angle_alpha   90.00
_cell.angle_beta   90.00
_cell.angle_gamma   90.00
#
_symmetry.space_group_name_H-M   'P 1'
#
loop_
_entity.id
_entity.type
_entity.pdbx_description
1 polymer ?
#
loop_
_entity_poly.entity_id
_entity_poly.type
_entity_poly.pdbx_seq_one_letter_code
_entity_poly.pdbx_strand_id
1 'polypeptide(L)'
;MFNGSTLLHAETQFRGITGPVRHPAPSKLAGGHFPMASSVRIVVVGDVHDDWNLEEDRKALQLLKPDLVLFTGDFGNENVDLVRSIADLEITKAVILGNHDAWNTQKFSGNVCCSICREKDAVQLECLGDEHVGYRRMDLPTLKLSIVGGRPFSCGGRPLFRKQLLKARYGVRDMDGSAERILQAAMGTPEDHSIIFLAHNGPTGLGANVDDICGRDWFIDGGDHGDPGNTYELISFLLMPLIHLYTPHLSR
;
A
#
# COMPACT_ATOMS: atom_id res chain seq x y z
N MET A 1 -18.52 45.42 25.57
CA MET A 1 -18.22 46.82 25.16
C MET A 1 -16.71 46.94 24.98
N PHE A 2 -16.30 47.58 23.87
CA PHE A 2 -14.94 47.90 23.40
C PHE A 2 -14.05 46.70 22.98
N ASN A 3 -13.83 46.49 21.67
CA ASN A 3 -12.87 47.15 20.75
C ASN A 3 -11.40 46.97 21.20
N GLY A 4 -10.42 46.58 20.37
CA GLY A 4 -10.44 46.41 18.92
C GLY A 4 -9.06 46.01 18.36
N SER A 5 -9.11 45.80 17.04
CA SER A 5 -8.05 45.56 16.04
C SER A 5 -6.70 46.24 16.25
N THR A 6 -5.61 45.60 15.81
CA THR A 6 -4.65 46.28 14.90
C THR A 6 -3.84 45.29 14.04
N LEU A 7 -4.08 45.35 12.73
CA LEU A 7 -3.18 44.92 11.65
C LEU A 7 -2.08 45.98 11.47
N LEU A 8 -0.83 45.57 11.26
CA LEU A 8 0.25 46.43 10.79
C LEU A 8 0.65 46.02 9.36
N HIS A 9 0.20 46.81 8.39
CA HIS A 9 0.76 46.90 7.06
C HIS A 9 2.03 47.75 7.12
N ALA A 10 3.11 47.31 6.47
CA ALA A 10 4.28 48.13 6.20
C ALA A 10 4.20 48.68 4.76
N GLU A 11 4.26 50.00 4.62
CA GLU A 11 4.48 50.70 3.36
C GLU A 11 5.98 50.85 3.10
N THR A 12 6.41 50.62 1.85
CA THR A 12 7.70 51.11 1.36
C THR A 12 7.44 51.94 0.10
N GLN A 13 7.55 53.26 0.27
CA GLN A 13 7.64 54.24 -0.82
C GLN A 13 9.01 54.11 -1.51
N PHE A 14 9.05 54.02 -2.84
CA PHE A 14 10.22 54.45 -3.60
C PHE A 14 9.85 55.18 -4.89
N ARG A 15 10.67 56.20 -5.17
CA ARG A 15 10.47 57.35 -6.05
C ARG A 15 10.37 57.02 -7.53
N GLY A 16 9.58 57.83 -8.23
CA GLY A 16 9.37 57.77 -9.68
C GLY A 16 10.60 58.14 -10.52
N ILE A 17 10.67 57.47 -11.68
CA ILE A 17 11.50 57.84 -12.81
C ILE A 17 10.57 57.91 -14.03
N THR A 18 10.35 59.12 -14.55
CA THR A 18 9.58 59.36 -15.77
C THR A 18 10.47 59.10 -16.98
N GLY A 19 10.19 58.02 -17.71
CA GLY A 19 10.75 57.74 -19.04
C GLY A 19 9.63 57.25 -19.98
N PRO A 20 9.75 57.44 -21.30
CA PRO A 20 8.71 57.05 -22.25
C PRO A 20 8.54 55.52 -22.27
N VAL A 21 7.32 55.06 -22.04
CA VAL A 21 6.93 53.65 -22.11
C VAL A 21 7.10 53.14 -23.54
N ARG A 22 8.10 52.28 -23.77
CA ARG A 22 8.19 51.48 -24.99
C ARG A 22 7.35 50.22 -24.78
N HIS A 23 6.30 50.06 -25.58
CA HIS A 23 5.55 48.80 -25.61
C HIS A 23 6.45 47.70 -26.19
N PRO A 24 6.70 46.60 -25.45
CA PRO A 24 7.31 45.42 -26.07
C PRO A 24 6.32 44.81 -27.06
N ALA A 25 6.82 44.45 -28.24
CA ALA A 25 6.05 43.68 -29.23
C ALA A 25 5.57 42.37 -28.59
N PRO A 26 4.39 41.84 -28.97
CA PRO A 26 3.88 40.60 -28.41
C PRO A 26 4.86 39.47 -28.71
N SER A 27 5.55 39.00 -27.68
CA SER A 27 6.34 37.77 -27.75
C SER A 27 5.36 36.65 -28.06
N LYS A 28 5.58 35.94 -29.17
CA LYS A 28 4.94 34.65 -29.42
C LYS A 28 5.33 33.74 -28.25
N LEU A 29 4.45 33.63 -27.27
CA LEU A 29 4.48 32.56 -26.29
C LEU A 29 4.35 31.28 -27.11
N ALA A 30 5.46 30.59 -27.32
CA ALA A 30 5.45 29.21 -27.72
C ALA A 30 4.53 28.50 -26.73
N GLY A 31 3.44 27.93 -27.23
CA GLY A 31 2.53 27.12 -26.44
C GLY A 31 3.34 25.98 -25.85
N GLY A 32 3.81 26.17 -24.61
CA GLY A 32 4.32 25.09 -23.80
C GLY A 32 3.19 24.08 -23.73
N HIS A 33 3.41 22.90 -24.31
CA HIS A 33 2.67 21.73 -23.91
C HIS A 33 2.89 21.60 -22.41
N PHE A 34 1.92 22.04 -21.61
CA PHE A 34 1.79 21.53 -20.27
C PHE A 34 1.60 20.02 -20.46
N PRO A 35 2.50 19.17 -19.96
CA PRO A 35 2.28 17.73 -20.05
C PRO A 35 0.91 17.47 -19.42
N MET A 36 -0.01 16.91 -20.20
CA MET A 36 -1.29 16.49 -19.65
C MET A 36 -0.99 15.58 -18.45
N ALA A 37 -1.70 15.77 -17.34
CA ALA A 37 -1.57 14.89 -16.20
C ALA A 37 -1.82 13.45 -16.68
N SER A 38 -0.78 12.61 -16.63
CA SER A 38 -0.91 11.19 -16.91
C SER A 38 -1.74 10.59 -15.78
N SER A 39 -2.98 10.22 -16.08
CA SER A 39 -3.81 9.45 -15.16
C SER A 39 -3.27 8.03 -15.10
N VAL A 40 -3.06 7.50 -13.90
CA VAL A 40 -2.73 6.09 -13.67
C VAL A 40 -3.98 5.38 -13.14
N ARG A 41 -4.33 4.23 -13.72
CA ARG A 41 -5.42 3.37 -13.26
C ARG A 41 -4.87 2.22 -12.45
N ILE A 42 -5.20 2.22 -11.16
CA ILE A 42 -4.79 1.17 -10.22
C ILE A 42 -6.04 0.36 -9.84
N VAL A 43 -5.93 -0.96 -9.93
CA VAL A 43 -6.93 -1.90 -9.40
C VAL A 43 -6.38 -2.54 -8.14
N VAL A 44 -7.20 -2.66 -7.11
CA VAL A 44 -6.82 -3.27 -5.83
C VAL A 44 -7.66 -4.52 -5.63
N VAL A 45 -7.01 -5.62 -5.26
CA VAL A 45 -7.62 -6.94 -5.00
C VAL A 45 -7.10 -7.42 -3.65
N GLY A 46 -7.96 -7.91 -2.79
CA GLY A 46 -7.61 -8.19 -1.40
C GLY A 46 -8.64 -9.06 -0.70
N ASP A 47 -8.24 -9.64 0.43
CA ASP A 47 -9.10 -10.50 1.26
C ASP A 47 -9.80 -11.57 0.42
N VAL A 48 -9.00 -12.19 -0.46
CA VAL A 48 -9.49 -13.04 -1.56
C VAL A 48 -10.12 -14.33 -1.03
N HIS A 49 -9.54 -14.94 0.01
CA HIS A 49 -10.09 -16.10 0.72
C HIS A 49 -10.66 -17.21 -0.18
N ASP A 50 -9.83 -17.69 -1.11
CA ASP A 50 -10.14 -18.72 -2.12
C ASP A 50 -11.19 -18.31 -3.18
N ASP A 51 -11.74 -17.09 -3.12
CA ASP A 51 -12.64 -16.53 -4.13
C ASP A 51 -11.86 -15.87 -5.27
N TRP A 52 -11.08 -16.71 -5.97
CA TRP A 52 -10.31 -16.32 -7.15
C TRP A 52 -10.45 -17.36 -8.26
N ASN A 53 -10.90 -16.90 -9.41
CA ASN A 53 -10.97 -17.66 -10.64
C ASN A 53 -10.14 -16.97 -11.71
N LEU A 54 -8.98 -17.55 -12.01
CA LEU A 54 -8.02 -16.99 -12.98
C LEU A 54 -8.65 -16.58 -14.31
N GLU A 55 -9.61 -17.34 -14.84
CA GLU A 55 -10.22 -17.04 -16.14
C GLU A 55 -11.22 -15.89 -16.07
N GLU A 56 -12.07 -15.84 -15.04
CA GLU A 56 -13.07 -14.79 -14.89
C GLU A 56 -12.43 -13.47 -14.39
N ASP A 57 -11.54 -13.54 -13.39
CA ASP A 57 -10.88 -12.37 -12.84
C ASP A 57 -9.92 -11.73 -13.84
N ARG A 58 -9.25 -12.53 -14.68
CA ARG A 58 -8.46 -12.00 -15.79
C ARG A 58 -9.32 -11.21 -16.77
N LYS A 59 -10.54 -11.67 -17.10
CA LYS A 59 -11.47 -10.92 -17.97
C LYS A 59 -11.88 -9.61 -17.31
N ALA A 60 -12.18 -9.62 -16.02
CA ALA A 60 -12.49 -8.40 -15.27
C ALA A 60 -11.32 -7.39 -15.34
N LEU A 61 -10.09 -7.84 -15.09
CA LEU A 61 -8.88 -7.02 -15.19
C LEU A 61 -8.69 -6.48 -16.62
N GLN A 62 -8.90 -7.29 -17.65
CA GLN A 62 -8.81 -6.86 -19.06
C GLN A 62 -9.84 -5.78 -19.42
N LEU A 63 -11.05 -5.86 -18.86
CA LEU A 63 -12.09 -4.84 -19.03
C LEU A 63 -11.75 -3.54 -18.30
N LEU A 64 -11.19 -3.66 -17.10
CA LEU A 64 -10.76 -2.52 -16.28
C LEU A 64 -9.55 -1.81 -16.88
N LYS A 65 -8.69 -2.50 -17.65
CA LYS A 65 -7.47 -1.95 -18.28
C LYS A 65 -6.57 -1.21 -17.26
N PRO A 66 -6.17 -1.84 -16.15
CA PRO A 66 -5.28 -1.21 -15.18
C PRO A 66 -3.88 -1.02 -15.75
N ASP A 67 -3.22 0.05 -15.31
CA ASP A 67 -1.77 0.22 -15.47
C ASP A 67 -1.00 -0.57 -14.39
N LEU A 68 -1.65 -0.83 -13.26
CA LEU A 68 -1.09 -1.56 -12.11
C LEU A 68 -2.20 -2.26 -11.32
N VAL A 69 -1.94 -3.50 -10.87
CA VAL A 69 -2.78 -4.22 -9.92
C VAL A 69 -2.06 -4.38 -8.58
N LEU A 70 -2.70 -4.02 -7.49
CA LEU A 70 -2.18 -4.19 -6.13
C LEU A 70 -2.95 -5.32 -5.44
N PHE A 71 -2.25 -6.38 -5.05
CA PHE A 71 -2.84 -7.47 -4.27
C PHE A 71 -2.47 -7.32 -2.79
N THR A 72 -3.47 -7.18 -1.92
CA THR A 72 -3.26 -6.93 -0.49
C THR A 72 -3.16 -8.20 0.35
N GLY A 73 -3.35 -9.39 -0.25
CA GLY A 73 -3.12 -10.68 0.41
C GLY A 73 -4.39 -11.36 0.91
N ASP A 74 -4.20 -12.30 1.84
CA ASP A 74 -5.23 -13.21 2.36
C ASP A 74 -5.87 -14.04 1.26
N PHE A 75 -5.03 -14.79 0.54
CA PHE A 75 -5.43 -15.51 -0.65
C PHE A 75 -6.24 -16.76 -0.38
N GLY A 76 -5.98 -17.49 0.71
CA GLY A 76 -6.67 -18.75 0.96
C GLY A 76 -5.97 -19.70 1.92
N ASN A 77 -5.56 -19.22 3.10
CA ASN A 77 -4.93 -20.10 4.10
C ASN A 77 -3.70 -20.87 3.57
N GLU A 78 -2.80 -20.16 2.87
CA GLU A 78 -1.63 -20.71 2.17
C GLU A 78 -1.99 -21.53 0.91
N ASN A 79 -2.96 -21.06 0.13
CA ASN A 79 -3.31 -21.66 -1.17
C ASN A 79 -2.25 -21.31 -2.23
N VAL A 80 -1.26 -22.19 -2.37
CA VAL A 80 -0.15 -22.02 -3.31
C VAL A 80 -0.60 -21.98 -4.77
N ASP A 81 -1.61 -22.77 -5.15
CA ASP A 81 -2.06 -22.84 -6.55
C ASP A 81 -2.78 -21.55 -6.96
N LEU A 82 -3.55 -20.95 -6.04
CA LEU A 82 -4.13 -19.62 -6.23
C LEU A 82 -3.03 -18.56 -6.37
N VAL A 83 -2.02 -18.55 -5.47
CA VAL A 83 -0.90 -17.60 -5.58
C VAL A 83 -0.12 -17.76 -6.90
N ARG A 84 0.09 -19.00 -7.37
CA ARG A 84 0.67 -19.25 -8.70
C ARG A 84 -0.18 -18.64 -9.81
N SER A 85 -1.50 -18.81 -9.73
CA SER A 85 -2.39 -18.22 -10.73
C SER A 85 -2.33 -16.69 -10.77
N ILE A 86 -2.10 -16.03 -9.62
CA ILE A 86 -1.87 -14.57 -9.56
C ILE A 86 -0.52 -14.21 -10.17
N ALA A 87 0.54 -14.97 -9.86
CA ALA A 87 1.87 -14.78 -10.44
C ALA A 87 1.87 -14.94 -11.97
N ASP A 88 1.05 -15.85 -12.50
CA ASP A 88 0.90 -16.12 -13.93
C ASP A 88 0.15 -15.01 -14.70
N LEU A 89 -0.39 -13.98 -14.03
CA LEU A 89 -1.02 -12.85 -14.70
C LEU A 89 0.03 -11.99 -15.42
N GLU A 90 -0.12 -11.81 -16.73
CA GLU A 90 0.71 -10.92 -17.54
C GLU A 90 0.30 -9.44 -17.42
N ILE A 91 0.17 -8.95 -16.19
CA ILE A 91 -0.16 -7.55 -15.86
C ILE A 91 0.84 -7.05 -14.82
N THR A 92 1.27 -5.79 -14.91
CA THR A 92 2.11 -5.17 -13.89
C THR A 92 1.38 -5.22 -12.55
N LYS A 93 2.01 -5.85 -11.55
CA LYS A 93 1.40 -6.05 -10.25
C LYS A 93 2.41 -5.96 -9.11
N ALA A 94 1.92 -5.57 -7.95
CA ALA A 94 2.62 -5.71 -6.69
C ALA A 94 1.74 -6.47 -5.71
N VAL A 95 2.34 -7.34 -4.92
CA VAL A 95 1.65 -8.28 -4.04
C VAL A 95 2.22 -8.15 -2.63
N ILE A 96 1.36 -8.21 -1.62
CA ILE A 96 1.77 -8.49 -0.24
C ILE A 96 0.95 -9.64 0.31
N LEU A 97 1.60 -10.53 1.06
CA LEU A 97 0.95 -11.65 1.74
C LEU A 97 0.32 -11.18 3.06
N GLY A 98 -0.92 -11.57 3.31
CA GLY A 98 -1.69 -11.32 4.53
C GLY A 98 -1.51 -12.41 5.59
N ASN A 99 -2.19 -12.30 6.74
CA ASN A 99 -2.03 -13.27 7.83
C ASN A 99 -2.52 -14.67 7.46
N HIS A 100 -3.55 -14.79 6.62
CA HIS A 100 -4.02 -16.08 6.14
C HIS A 100 -3.02 -16.75 5.19
N ASP A 101 -2.11 -16.02 4.56
CA ASP A 101 -1.07 -16.60 3.71
C ASP A 101 0.09 -17.26 4.48
N ALA A 102 0.03 -17.23 5.81
CA ALA A 102 0.90 -17.99 6.72
C ALA A 102 0.11 -18.58 7.91
N TRP A 103 -1.19 -18.88 7.72
CA TRP A 103 -2.08 -19.28 8.81
C TRP A 103 -1.66 -20.58 9.49
N ASN A 104 -1.15 -21.57 8.76
CA ASN A 104 -0.76 -22.88 9.31
C ASN A 104 0.76 -23.05 9.42
N THR A 105 1.54 -22.05 8.99
CA THR A 105 3.00 -22.07 9.05
C THR A 105 3.48 -22.10 10.50
N GLN A 106 3.89 -23.29 10.96
CA GLN A 106 4.28 -23.57 12.33
C GLN A 106 5.76 -23.90 12.49
N LYS A 107 6.50 -24.28 11.43
CA LYS A 107 7.86 -24.85 11.55
C LYS A 107 8.95 -23.89 12.05
N PHE A 108 8.62 -22.65 12.39
CA PHE A 108 9.53 -21.71 13.02
C PHE A 108 9.43 -21.67 14.56
N SER A 109 8.54 -22.46 15.18
CA SER A 109 8.35 -22.50 16.64
C SER A 109 9.01 -23.67 17.39
N GLY A 110 9.75 -24.57 16.72
CA GLY A 110 10.45 -25.68 17.40
C GLY A 110 10.97 -26.77 16.46
N ASN A 111 11.96 -27.54 16.94
CA ASN A 111 12.85 -28.49 16.24
C ASN A 111 12.16 -29.65 15.47
N VAL A 112 11.45 -29.38 14.38
CA VAL A 112 11.05 -30.42 13.42
C VAL A 112 11.44 -30.00 12.01
N CYS A 113 12.67 -30.36 11.62
CA CYS A 113 13.12 -30.27 10.24
C CYS A 113 12.58 -31.49 9.47
N CYS A 114 11.41 -31.36 8.84
CA CYS A 114 11.10 -32.22 7.71
C CYS A 114 11.74 -31.58 6.48
N SER A 115 12.94 -32.05 6.14
CA SER A 115 13.76 -31.59 5.00
C SER A 115 13.12 -31.85 3.63
N ILE A 116 11.92 -32.46 3.58
CA ILE A 116 11.27 -32.94 2.37
C ILE A 116 10.10 -32.03 1.94
N CYS A 117 9.44 -31.32 2.87
CA CYS A 117 8.32 -30.44 2.54
C CYS A 117 8.69 -28.97 2.81
N ARG A 118 8.88 -28.18 1.75
CA ARG A 118 8.99 -26.71 1.85
C ARG A 118 7.71 -26.16 2.48
N GLU A 119 7.85 -25.23 3.42
CA GLU A 119 6.70 -24.53 3.99
C GLU A 119 5.96 -23.77 2.88
N LYS A 120 4.63 -23.73 2.95
CA LYS A 120 3.81 -23.10 1.91
C LYS A 120 4.06 -21.60 1.79
N ASP A 121 4.38 -20.90 2.89
CA ASP A 121 4.85 -19.51 2.84
C ASP A 121 6.06 -19.35 1.91
N ALA A 122 7.01 -20.28 1.98
CA ALA A 122 8.23 -20.25 1.17
C ALA A 122 7.90 -20.39 -0.31
N VAL A 123 7.00 -21.31 -0.64
CA VAL A 123 6.60 -21.59 -2.02
C VAL A 123 5.83 -20.40 -2.60
N GLN A 124 4.92 -19.80 -1.83
CA GLN A 124 4.21 -18.58 -2.25
C GLN A 124 5.19 -17.42 -2.52
N LEU A 125 6.15 -17.20 -1.63
CA LEU A 125 7.19 -16.18 -1.82
C LEU A 125 8.06 -16.45 -3.06
N GLU A 126 8.40 -17.72 -3.32
CA GLU A 126 9.15 -18.13 -4.51
C GLU A 126 8.34 -17.93 -5.80
N CYS A 127 7.05 -18.25 -5.79
CA CYS A 127 6.14 -18.02 -6.92
C CYS A 127 6.00 -16.53 -7.26
N LEU A 128 5.87 -15.67 -6.24
CA LEU A 128 5.71 -14.22 -6.43
C LEU A 128 7.03 -13.51 -6.75
N GLY A 129 8.17 -14.04 -6.31
CA GLY A 129 9.50 -13.48 -6.58
C GLY A 129 9.62 -12.00 -6.19
N ASP A 130 9.91 -11.17 -7.19
CA ASP A 130 10.07 -9.71 -7.02
C ASP A 130 8.75 -8.93 -7.01
N GLU A 131 7.63 -9.59 -7.34
CA GLU A 131 6.30 -8.98 -7.25
C GLU A 131 5.82 -8.87 -5.79
N HIS A 132 6.34 -9.72 -4.89
CA HIS A 132 6.05 -9.60 -3.45
C HIS A 132 6.84 -8.47 -2.79
N VAL A 133 6.15 -7.40 -2.37
CA VAL A 133 6.80 -6.17 -1.88
C VAL A 133 7.00 -6.11 -0.37
N GLY A 134 6.58 -7.12 0.42
CA GLY A 134 6.70 -7.07 1.88
C GLY A 134 8.11 -6.72 2.38
N TYR A 135 8.25 -5.64 3.16
CA TYR A 135 9.52 -5.02 3.59
C TYR A 135 10.51 -4.65 2.45
N ARG A 136 10.00 -4.49 1.24
CA ARG A 136 10.74 -4.12 0.03
C ARG A 136 10.00 -3.00 -0.70
N ARG A 137 10.54 -2.57 -1.84
CA ARG A 137 9.84 -1.68 -2.76
C ARG A 137 9.92 -2.20 -4.18
N MET A 138 8.97 -1.78 -5.00
CA MET A 138 8.96 -1.92 -6.45
C MET A 138 8.87 -0.54 -7.08
N ASP A 139 9.85 -0.18 -7.89
CA ASP A 139 9.86 1.09 -8.61
C ASP A 139 9.28 0.90 -10.03
N LEU A 140 8.36 1.76 -10.43
CA LEU A 140 7.68 1.76 -11.73
C LEU A 140 7.95 3.09 -12.44
N PRO A 141 9.13 3.26 -13.07
CA PRO A 141 9.57 4.56 -13.62
C PRO A 141 8.62 5.13 -14.67
N THR A 142 8.02 4.27 -15.51
CA THR A 142 7.06 4.69 -16.54
C THR A 142 5.82 5.34 -15.94
N LEU A 143 5.40 4.91 -14.75
CA LEU A 143 4.26 5.46 -14.03
C LEU A 143 4.65 6.56 -13.02
N LYS A 144 5.96 6.77 -12.80
CA LYS A 144 6.50 7.57 -11.70
C LYS A 144 5.91 7.17 -10.34
N LEU A 145 5.80 5.85 -10.12
CA LEU A 145 5.29 5.28 -8.88
C LEU A 145 6.32 4.39 -8.21
N SER A 146 6.33 4.39 -6.89
CA SER A 146 7.05 3.40 -6.08
C SER A 146 6.08 2.74 -5.12
N ILE A 147 5.98 1.42 -5.19
CA ILE A 147 5.15 0.62 -4.28
C ILE A 147 6.03 0.14 -3.14
N VAL A 148 5.77 0.62 -1.93
CA VAL A 148 6.51 0.23 -0.72
C VAL A 148 5.66 -0.75 0.06
N GLY A 149 6.14 -1.97 0.26
CA GLY A 149 5.40 -2.96 1.03
C GLY A 149 5.54 -2.72 2.54
N GLY A 150 4.41 -2.83 3.24
CA GLY A 150 4.35 -2.83 4.69
C GLY A 150 4.83 -4.15 5.30
N ARG A 151 4.25 -4.52 6.45
CA ARG A 151 4.54 -5.77 7.14
C ARG A 151 3.80 -6.94 6.48
N PRO A 152 4.50 -7.91 5.87
CA PRO A 152 3.87 -9.12 5.35
C PRO A 152 3.39 -10.00 6.51
N PHE A 153 2.37 -10.81 6.25
CA PHE A 153 1.75 -11.71 7.21
C PHE A 153 1.15 -10.99 8.43
N SER A 154 0.92 -9.67 8.37
CA SER A 154 0.34 -8.94 9.50
C SER A 154 -1.10 -9.37 9.71
N CYS A 155 -1.53 -9.54 10.96
CA CYS A 155 -2.94 -9.57 11.35
C CYS A 155 -3.36 -8.25 12.00
N GLY A 156 -2.55 -7.19 11.86
CA GLY A 156 -2.75 -5.92 12.53
C GLY A 156 -2.18 -5.88 13.96
N GLY A 157 -2.29 -4.71 14.57
CA GLY A 157 -2.01 -4.49 15.99
C GLY A 157 -0.52 -4.44 16.36
N ARG A 158 -0.28 -4.23 17.66
CA ARG A 158 1.06 -4.08 18.25
C ARG A 158 1.92 -5.35 18.25
N PRO A 159 1.37 -6.55 18.53
CA PRO A 159 2.19 -7.75 18.52
C PRO A 159 2.54 -8.18 17.10
N LEU A 160 3.79 -8.59 16.86
CA LEU A 160 4.15 -9.25 15.61
C LEU A 160 3.49 -10.63 15.50
N PHE A 161 2.54 -10.77 14.59
CA PHE A 161 2.05 -12.08 14.16
C PHE A 161 3.20 -12.89 13.55
N ARG A 162 3.24 -14.20 13.85
CA ARG A 162 4.28 -15.12 13.34
C ARG A 162 5.71 -14.58 13.49
N LYS A 163 6.05 -14.03 14.67
CA LYS A 163 7.37 -13.44 14.97
C LYS A 163 8.57 -14.27 14.49
N GLN A 164 8.55 -15.59 14.66
CA GLN A 164 9.67 -16.45 14.23
C GLN A 164 9.78 -16.58 12.71
N LEU A 165 8.65 -16.54 11.99
CA LEU A 165 8.62 -16.48 10.53
C LEU A 165 9.26 -15.17 10.05
N LEU A 166 8.83 -14.03 10.62
CA LEU A 166 9.38 -12.71 10.27
C LEU A 166 10.88 -12.62 10.55
N LYS A 167 11.33 -13.20 11.66
CA LYS A 167 12.76 -13.31 11.99
C LYS A 167 13.51 -14.18 10.99
N ALA A 168 12.96 -15.33 10.61
CA ALA A 168 13.63 -16.29 9.72
C ALA A 168 13.69 -15.81 8.26
N ARG A 169 12.62 -15.19 7.77
CA ARG A 169 12.50 -14.76 6.36
C ARG A 169 13.03 -13.35 6.12
N TYR A 170 12.86 -12.44 7.07
CA TYR A 170 13.16 -11.01 6.89
C TYR A 170 14.15 -10.46 7.91
N GLY A 171 14.55 -11.24 8.92
CA GLY A 171 15.43 -10.77 9.99
C GLY A 171 14.77 -9.79 10.98
N VAL A 172 13.46 -9.58 10.90
CA VAL A 172 12.69 -8.66 11.75
C VAL A 172 12.35 -9.31 13.08
N ARG A 173 12.64 -8.63 14.20
CA ARG A 173 12.52 -9.19 15.56
C ARG A 173 11.50 -8.48 16.44
N ASP A 174 11.06 -7.30 16.06
CA ASP A 174 10.18 -6.42 16.82
C ASP A 174 9.56 -5.38 15.88
N MET A 175 8.65 -4.60 16.43
CA MET A 175 7.94 -3.55 15.70
C MET A 175 8.88 -2.44 15.22
N ASP A 176 9.90 -2.09 16.00
CA ASP A 176 10.88 -1.08 15.59
C ASP A 176 11.68 -1.56 14.38
N GLY A 177 12.14 -2.82 14.38
CA GLY A 177 12.78 -3.43 13.22
C GLY A 177 11.85 -3.56 12.01
N SER A 178 10.54 -3.75 12.23
CA SER A 178 9.52 -3.71 11.16
C SER A 178 9.43 -2.30 10.56
N ALA A 179 9.28 -1.28 11.41
CA ALA A 179 9.17 0.11 10.98
C ALA A 179 10.42 0.59 10.24
N GLU A 180 11.62 0.25 10.75
CA GLU A 180 12.90 0.57 10.11
C GLU A 180 13.00 -0.04 8.72
N ARG A 181 12.59 -1.30 8.53
CA ARG A 181 12.60 -1.95 7.21
C ARG A 181 11.70 -1.24 6.20
N ILE A 182 10.50 -0.86 6.63
CA ILE A 182 9.54 -0.12 5.79
C ILE A 182 10.10 1.26 5.44
N LEU A 183 10.66 1.96 6.43
CA LEU A 183 11.27 3.28 6.24
C LEU A 183 12.45 3.21 5.25
N GLN A 184 13.35 2.25 5.40
CA GLN A 184 14.48 2.07 4.48
C GLN A 184 14.03 1.78 3.05
N ALA A 185 12.96 1.00 2.87
CA ALA A 185 12.36 0.76 1.56
C ALA A 185 11.83 2.08 0.96
N ALA A 186 11.11 2.88 1.75
CA ALA A 186 10.57 4.18 1.34
C ALA A 186 11.65 5.23 1.06
N MET A 187 12.71 5.31 1.87
CA MET A 187 13.76 6.33 1.69
C MET A 187 14.56 6.17 0.41
N GLY A 188 14.60 4.97 -0.18
CA GLY A 188 15.30 4.77 -1.44
C GLY A 188 14.42 4.95 -2.68
N THR A 189 13.17 5.38 -2.56
CA THR A 189 12.34 5.69 -3.74
C THR A 189 12.90 6.89 -4.50
N PRO A 190 12.80 6.95 -5.84
CA PRO A 190 13.20 8.13 -6.60
C PRO A 190 12.44 9.40 -6.18
N GLU A 191 13.11 10.55 -6.21
CA GLU A 191 12.52 11.82 -5.76
C GLU A 191 11.31 12.27 -6.58
N ASP A 192 11.23 11.87 -7.85
CA ASP A 192 10.12 12.22 -8.75
C ASP A 192 9.01 11.17 -8.79
N HIS A 193 9.07 10.15 -7.93
CA HIS A 193 8.03 9.15 -7.79
C HIS A 193 7.00 9.53 -6.71
N SER A 194 5.73 9.22 -6.96
CA SER A 194 4.74 9.13 -5.89
C SER A 194 4.84 7.76 -5.21
N ILE A 195 4.73 7.74 -3.89
CA ILE A 195 4.85 6.51 -3.09
C ILE A 195 3.45 5.97 -2.77
N ILE A 196 3.24 4.67 -2.98
CA ILE A 196 2.05 3.95 -2.51
C ILE A 196 2.51 2.88 -1.52
N PHE A 197 1.95 2.92 -0.31
CA PHE A 197 2.15 1.84 0.64
C PHE A 197 1.16 0.71 0.37
N LEU A 198 1.69 -0.51 0.19
CA LEU A 198 0.90 -1.71 0.04
C LEU A 198 1.02 -2.56 1.31
N ALA A 199 -0.07 -2.70 2.06
CA ALA A 199 -0.12 -3.48 3.29
C ALA A 199 -1.43 -4.26 3.37
N HIS A 200 -1.40 -5.39 4.08
CA HIS A 200 -2.61 -6.16 4.39
C HIS A 200 -3.41 -5.57 5.57
N ASN A 201 -2.81 -4.66 6.34
CA ASN A 201 -3.49 -3.97 7.43
C ASN A 201 -3.32 -2.47 7.28
N GLY A 202 -4.37 -1.73 7.65
CA GLY A 202 -4.28 -0.28 7.78
C GLY A 202 -3.45 0.16 8.99
N PRO A 203 -3.12 1.45 9.13
CA PRO A 203 -2.34 1.99 10.23
C PRO A 203 -3.20 2.15 11.47
N THR A 204 -2.56 2.12 12.64
CA THR A 204 -3.20 2.57 13.88
C THR A 204 -3.66 4.04 13.73
N GLY A 205 -4.80 4.38 14.33
CA GLY A 205 -5.42 5.70 14.36
C GLY A 205 -6.66 5.83 13.48
N LEU A 206 -6.91 4.85 12.61
CA LEU A 206 -8.02 4.87 11.63
C LEU A 206 -9.07 3.78 11.86
N GLY A 207 -9.07 3.13 13.02
CA GLY A 207 -9.90 1.95 13.30
C GLY A 207 -10.64 1.98 14.63
N ALA A 208 -10.93 3.15 15.19
CA ALA A 208 -11.53 3.26 16.52
C ALA A 208 -12.90 2.55 16.63
N ASN A 209 -13.73 2.63 15.58
CA ASN A 209 -15.06 2.04 15.50
C ASN A 209 -15.11 0.89 14.48
N VAL A 210 -16.15 0.06 14.56
CA VAL A 210 -16.39 -1.07 13.62
C VAL A 210 -16.51 -0.63 12.16
N ASP A 211 -17.19 0.49 11.91
CA ASP A 211 -17.42 1.01 10.55
C ASP A 211 -16.28 1.94 10.08
N ASP A 212 -15.22 2.11 10.88
CA ASP A 212 -14.07 2.89 10.46
C ASP A 212 -13.32 2.15 9.35
N ILE A 213 -12.62 2.92 8.52
CA ILE A 213 -11.88 2.36 7.38
C ILE A 213 -10.88 1.28 7.81
N CYS A 214 -10.20 1.41 8.95
CA CYS A 214 -9.33 0.37 9.49
C CYS A 214 -9.92 -0.27 10.77
N GLY A 215 -11.24 -0.18 10.91
CA GLY A 215 -12.01 -0.71 12.01
C GLY A 215 -11.94 -2.23 12.06
N ARG A 216 -11.76 -2.77 13.26
CA ARG A 216 -11.87 -4.21 13.48
C ARG A 216 -13.33 -4.61 13.56
N ASP A 217 -13.87 -5.17 12.49
CA ASP A 217 -15.31 -5.48 12.38
C ASP A 217 -15.71 -6.88 12.88
N TRP A 218 -14.74 -7.78 13.07
CA TRP A 218 -14.97 -9.12 13.63
C TRP A 218 -15.09 -9.16 15.16
N PHE A 219 -15.08 -8.01 15.84
CA PHE A 219 -15.41 -7.86 17.26
C PHE A 219 -16.54 -6.85 17.45
N ILE A 220 -17.51 -7.18 18.31
CA ILE A 220 -18.70 -6.35 18.57
C ILE A 220 -18.33 -4.93 19.01
N ASP A 221 -17.28 -4.78 19.81
CA ASP A 221 -16.84 -3.48 20.33
C ASP A 221 -15.97 -2.70 19.34
N GLY A 222 -15.73 -3.24 18.14
CA GLY A 222 -14.82 -2.63 17.17
C GLY A 222 -13.38 -2.59 17.69
N GLY A 223 -12.70 -1.49 17.41
CA GLY A 223 -11.44 -1.12 18.04
C GLY A 223 -10.25 -1.15 17.09
N ASP A 224 -9.27 -0.32 17.41
CA ASP A 224 -8.14 -0.07 16.53
C ASP A 224 -7.18 -1.26 16.53
N HIS A 225 -7.14 -1.94 15.39
CA HIS A 225 -6.22 -3.03 15.13
C HIS A 225 -5.24 -2.73 14.00
N GLY A 226 -5.05 -1.45 13.66
CA GLY A 226 -4.10 -1.07 12.65
C GLY A 226 -2.65 -1.36 13.05
N ASP A 227 -1.77 -1.49 12.06
CA ASP A 227 -0.34 -1.61 12.23
C ASP A 227 0.23 -0.35 12.89
N PRO A 228 0.86 -0.47 14.06
CA PRO A 228 1.45 0.67 14.73
C PRO A 228 2.74 1.06 14.03
N GLY A 229 2.89 2.33 13.75
CA GLY A 229 4.13 2.88 13.21
C GLY A 229 4.05 4.38 13.07
N ASN A 230 5.03 5.08 13.62
CA ASN A 230 5.27 6.50 13.35
C ASN A 230 5.62 6.75 11.87
N THR A 231 5.97 5.68 11.13
CA THR A 231 6.26 5.70 9.69
C THR A 231 5.08 6.14 8.88
N TYR A 232 3.86 5.86 9.36
CA TYR A 232 2.68 6.12 8.56
C TYR A 232 2.25 7.60 8.66
N GLU A 233 2.36 8.24 9.82
CA GLU A 233 1.82 9.59 10.09
C GLU A 233 2.30 10.74 9.16
N LEU A 234 3.32 10.55 8.31
CA LEU A 234 3.90 11.59 7.46
C LEU A 234 3.56 11.48 5.96
N ILE A 235 2.86 10.44 5.50
CA ILE A 235 2.74 10.16 4.07
C ILE A 235 1.27 10.00 3.68
N SER A 236 0.86 10.69 2.60
CA SER A 236 -0.50 10.62 2.07
C SER A 236 -0.86 9.18 1.70
N PHE A 237 -1.67 8.53 2.53
CA PHE A 237 -2.10 7.17 2.30
C PHE A 237 -3.17 7.05 1.24
N LEU A 238 -2.93 6.19 0.26
CA LEU A 238 -4.02 5.44 -0.36
C LEU A 238 -4.20 4.15 0.46
N LEU A 239 -4.79 4.27 1.64
CA LEU A 239 -5.29 3.13 2.39
C LEU A 239 -6.75 2.96 1.98
N MET A 240 -7.04 1.93 1.20
CA MET A 240 -8.41 1.55 0.88
C MET A 240 -8.58 0.08 1.25
N PRO A 241 -9.33 -0.23 2.31
CA PRO A 241 -9.99 -1.51 2.42
C PRO A 241 -11.05 -1.57 1.34
N LEU A 242 -11.21 -2.76 0.79
CA LEU A 242 -12.27 -3.06 -0.15
C LEU A 242 -13.62 -2.64 0.44
N ILE A 243 -14.35 -1.86 -0.35
CA ILE A 243 -15.80 -1.72 -0.20
C ILE A 243 -16.37 -3.14 -0.21
N HIS A 244 -17.00 -3.54 0.89
CA HIS A 244 -17.83 -4.74 0.97
C HIS A 244 -18.77 -4.81 -0.25
N LEU A 245 -18.47 -5.71 -1.19
CA LEU A 245 -19.52 -6.26 -2.05
C LEU A 245 -20.25 -7.29 -1.20
N TYR A 246 -21.29 -6.81 -0.52
CA TYR A 246 -22.26 -7.60 0.21
C TYR A 246 -22.80 -8.71 -0.71
N THR A 247 -22.33 -9.94 -0.56
CA THR A 247 -23.02 -11.12 -1.06
C THR A 247 -24.09 -11.49 -0.03
N PRO A 248 -25.39 -11.26 -0.32
CA PRO A 248 -26.42 -11.69 0.62
C PRO A 248 -26.37 -13.22 0.72
N HIS A 249 -26.08 -13.71 1.93
CA HIS A 249 -26.31 -15.10 2.30
C HIS A 249 -27.74 -15.50 1.94
N LEU A 250 -27.90 -16.30 0.90
CA LEU A 250 -29.06 -17.15 0.72
C LEU A 250 -28.98 -18.25 1.79
N SER A 251 -29.64 -18.01 2.91
CA SER A 251 -29.93 -19.05 3.89
C SER A 251 -30.97 -20.02 3.33
N ARG A 252 -30.52 -21.25 3.06
CA ARG A 252 -31.25 -22.52 2.84
C ARG A 252 -32.28 -22.59 1.70
#